data_AF-A0A7S4BSR5-F1
#
_entry.id   AF-A0A7S4BSR5-F1
#
_cell.length_a   1.000
_cell.length_b   1.000
_cell.length_c   1.000
_cell.angle_alpha   90.00
_cell.angle_beta   90.00
_cell.angle_gamma   90.00
#
_symmetry.space_group_name_H-M   'P 1'
#
loop_
_entity.id
_entity.type
_entity.pdbx_description
1 polymer ?
#
loop_
_entity_poly.entity_id
_entity_poly.type
_entity_poly.pdbx_seq_one_letter_code
_entity_poly.pdbx_strand_id
1 'polypeptide(L)'
;PRPYQPQQPQQPEFPSPPMAMRQVSLQAVKHAECPICFEKLHVAPCGVFLDESGRRVSPDYYNLEAAREWLRTGNGHCPMTRRPVSAVREVPDLSKDPDGWFEVVDLDGDGKLSRAEAISALKAQLPLDNAALDAALVDPQHTMWRTWDADGSGSIERSELLAPNGLAAYVRRTFEAAQNKTAIPDMRTDKAG
;
A
#
# COMPACT_ATOMS: atom_id res chain seq x y z
N PRO A 1 -50.70 -31.59 29.28
CA PRO A 1 -50.40 -30.59 28.22
C PRO A 1 -48.96 -30.05 28.37
N ARG A 2 -48.02 -30.54 27.53
CA ARG A 2 -46.65 -30.01 27.46
C ARG A 2 -46.61 -28.85 26.46
N PRO A 3 -45.90 -27.75 26.73
CA PRO A 3 -45.78 -26.64 25.78
C PRO A 3 -44.89 -27.04 24.59
N TYR A 4 -45.28 -26.58 23.41
CA TYR A 4 -44.58 -26.76 22.14
C TYR A 4 -43.36 -25.83 22.08
N GLN A 5 -42.15 -26.38 21.91
CA GLN A 5 -40.94 -25.61 21.62
C GLN A 5 -40.72 -25.57 20.11
N PRO A 6 -40.58 -24.39 19.48
CA PRO A 6 -40.21 -24.31 18.07
C PRO A 6 -38.74 -24.72 17.91
N GLN A 7 -38.48 -25.73 17.09
CA GLN A 7 -37.14 -26.08 16.65
C GLN A 7 -36.63 -25.00 15.68
N GLN A 8 -35.47 -24.42 15.99
CA GLN A 8 -34.78 -23.50 15.09
C GLN A 8 -34.33 -24.24 13.82
N PRO A 9 -34.47 -23.66 12.61
CA PRO A 9 -33.94 -24.27 11.39
C PRO A 9 -32.42 -24.28 11.45
N GLN A 10 -31.82 -25.47 11.34
CA GLN A 10 -30.38 -25.66 11.21
C GLN A 10 -29.91 -24.98 9.91
N GLN A 11 -29.02 -23.99 10.03
CA GLN A 11 -28.36 -23.40 8.87
C GLN A 11 -27.37 -24.41 8.27
N PRO A 12 -27.26 -24.51 6.93
CA PRO A 12 -26.28 -25.39 6.31
C PRO A 12 -24.86 -24.87 6.58
N GLU A 13 -24.04 -25.74 7.19
CA GLU A 13 -22.62 -25.49 7.44
C GLU A 13 -21.86 -25.49 6.10
N PHE A 14 -21.52 -24.30 5.61
CA PHE A 14 -20.60 -24.17 4.48
C PHE A 14 -19.18 -24.48 4.95
N PRO A 15 -18.45 -25.40 4.29
CA PRO A 15 -17.07 -25.68 4.66
C PRO A 15 -16.22 -24.41 4.48
N SER A 16 -15.53 -24.03 5.56
CA SER A 16 -14.59 -22.90 5.54
C SER A 16 -13.49 -23.17 4.52
N PRO A 17 -13.23 -22.26 3.56
CA PRO A 17 -12.13 -22.45 2.63
C PRO A 17 -10.79 -22.38 3.37
N PRO A 18 -9.78 -23.16 2.97
CA PRO A 18 -8.45 -23.12 3.56
C PRO A 18 -7.86 -21.71 3.42
N MET A 19 -7.08 -21.29 4.42
CA MET A 19 -6.34 -20.02 4.47
C MET A 19 -5.22 -19.99 3.41
N ALA A 20 -5.59 -19.98 2.13
CA ALA A 20 -4.71 -19.60 1.05
C ALA A 20 -4.94 -18.10 0.79
N MET A 21 -3.85 -17.34 0.80
CA MET A 21 -3.77 -15.91 0.50
C MET A 21 -4.87 -15.48 -0.47
N ARG A 22 -5.91 -14.84 0.07
CA ARG A 22 -6.93 -14.19 -0.74
C ARG A 22 -6.23 -13.02 -1.38
N GLN A 23 -5.74 -13.22 -2.60
CA GLN A 23 -5.21 -12.18 -3.45
C GLN A 23 -6.41 -11.29 -3.81
N VAL A 24 -6.77 -10.39 -2.88
CA VAL A 24 -7.85 -9.43 -3.09
C VAL A 24 -7.28 -8.42 -4.07
N SER A 25 -7.43 -8.73 -5.35
CA SER A 25 -7.10 -7.83 -6.45
C SER A 25 -8.18 -6.75 -6.47
N LEU A 26 -8.16 -5.85 -5.48
CA LEU A 26 -9.00 -4.67 -5.41
C LEU A 26 -8.65 -3.80 -6.62
N GLN A 27 -9.64 -3.40 -7.40
CA GLN A 27 -9.43 -2.55 -8.58
C GLN A 27 -8.71 -1.23 -8.23
N ALA A 28 -8.89 -0.73 -7.00
CA ALA A 28 -8.14 0.40 -6.46
C ALA A 28 -6.62 0.16 -6.40
N VAL A 29 -6.16 -1.07 -6.13
CA VAL A 29 -4.74 -1.46 -6.16
C VAL A 29 -4.21 -1.55 -7.60
N LYS A 30 -5.08 -1.83 -8.57
CA LYS A 30 -4.73 -1.81 -10.00
C LYS A 30 -4.57 -0.39 -10.54
N HIS A 31 -5.34 0.57 -10.01
CA HIS A 31 -5.31 1.96 -10.46
C HIS A 31 -4.52 2.91 -9.54
N ALA A 32 -4.03 2.43 -8.40
CA ALA A 32 -3.38 3.23 -7.37
C ALA A 32 -4.25 4.43 -6.92
N GLU A 33 -5.53 4.16 -6.67
CA GLU A 33 -6.54 5.16 -6.30
C GLU A 33 -7.01 4.94 -4.86
N CYS A 34 -7.40 6.02 -4.19
CA CYS A 34 -7.94 6.01 -2.85
C CYS A 34 -9.35 5.37 -2.85
N PRO A 35 -9.61 4.31 -2.06
CA PRO A 35 -10.95 3.70 -2.00
C PRO A 35 -12.06 4.59 -1.42
N ILE A 36 -11.73 5.75 -0.84
CA ILE A 36 -12.68 6.67 -0.21
C ILE A 36 -13.08 7.78 -1.19
N CYS A 37 -12.11 8.43 -1.84
CA CYS A 37 -12.35 9.57 -2.72
C CYS A 37 -12.12 9.29 -4.21
N PHE A 38 -11.61 8.10 -4.58
CA PHE A 38 -11.26 7.69 -5.94
C PHE A 38 -10.20 8.55 -6.63
N GLU A 39 -9.50 9.40 -5.88
CA GLU A 39 -8.35 10.16 -6.39
C GLU A 39 -7.09 9.29 -6.41
N LYS A 40 -6.18 9.60 -7.35
CA LYS A 40 -4.86 8.95 -7.44
C LYS A 40 -4.07 9.16 -6.15
N LEU A 41 -3.51 8.10 -5.58
CA LEU A 41 -2.82 8.16 -4.30
C LEU A 41 -1.51 8.95 -4.36
N HIS A 42 -0.77 8.90 -5.47
CA HIS A 42 0.53 9.58 -5.60
C HIS A 42 0.44 11.12 -5.72
N VAL A 43 -0.76 11.71 -5.80
CA VAL A 43 -0.93 13.17 -5.95
C VAL A 43 -0.99 13.91 -4.62
N ALA A 44 -1.20 13.19 -3.52
CA ALA A 44 -1.36 13.74 -2.18
C ALA A 44 -0.73 12.81 -1.14
N PRO A 45 -0.50 13.27 0.11
CA PRO A 45 -0.03 12.42 1.18
C PRO A 45 -0.95 11.21 1.38
N CYS A 46 -0.34 10.03 1.47
CA CYS A 46 -1.04 8.78 1.73
C CYS A 46 -1.15 8.53 3.24
N GLY A 47 -2.22 7.86 3.65
CA GLY A 47 -2.44 7.40 5.01
C GLY A 47 -2.89 5.95 5.06
N VAL A 48 -2.71 5.35 6.23
CA VAL A 48 -3.18 4.01 6.58
C VAL A 48 -4.03 4.08 7.84
N PHE A 49 -4.99 3.18 7.96
CA PHE A 49 -5.80 3.03 9.16
C PHE A 49 -5.14 2.08 10.15
N LEU A 50 -5.16 2.45 11.43
CA LEU A 50 -4.60 1.68 12.54
C LEU A 50 -5.68 1.28 13.55
N ASP A 51 -5.49 0.13 14.19
CA ASP A 51 -6.29 -0.32 15.33
C ASP A 51 -5.79 0.28 16.66
N GLU A 52 -6.42 -0.07 17.77
CA GLU A 52 -6.05 0.38 19.13
C GLU A 52 -4.62 -0.03 19.52
N SER A 53 -4.09 -1.10 18.93
CA SER A 53 -2.72 -1.57 19.14
C SER A 53 -1.70 -0.84 18.26
N GLY A 54 -2.14 0.11 17.43
CA GLY A 54 -1.29 0.83 16.49
C GLY A 54 -0.92 0.04 15.24
N ARG A 55 -1.56 -1.11 14.99
CA ARG A 55 -1.29 -1.97 13.83
C ARG A 55 -2.26 -1.70 12.69
N ARG A 56 -1.83 -1.95 11.46
CA ARG A 56 -2.62 -1.69 10.26
C ARG A 56 -3.86 -2.59 10.15
N VAL A 57 -4.99 -1.96 9.84
CA VAL A 57 -6.29 -2.64 9.69
C VAL A 57 -6.62 -3.06 8.25
N SER A 58 -5.79 -2.68 7.28
CA SER A 58 -5.93 -3.08 5.88
C SER A 58 -4.61 -2.95 5.13
N PRO A 59 -4.41 -3.75 4.06
CA PRO A 59 -3.29 -3.58 3.13
C PRO A 59 -3.43 -2.32 2.27
N ASP A 60 -4.64 -1.76 2.19
CA ASP A 60 -4.95 -0.59 1.40
C ASP A 60 -4.32 0.70 1.94
N TYR A 61 -4.07 1.62 1.01
CA TYR A 61 -3.63 2.98 1.26
C TYR A 61 -4.74 3.95 0.86
N TYR A 62 -4.80 5.08 1.55
CA TYR A 62 -5.85 6.08 1.38
C TYR A 62 -5.23 7.46 1.21
N ASN A 63 -5.93 8.38 0.57
CA ASN A 63 -5.61 9.80 0.71
C ASN A 63 -5.73 10.18 2.20
N LEU A 64 -4.72 10.86 2.74
CA LEU A 64 -4.61 11.16 4.17
C LEU A 64 -5.79 12.00 4.69
N GLU A 65 -6.20 13.03 3.94
CA GLU A 65 -7.31 13.90 4.33
C GLU A 65 -8.63 13.13 4.29
N ALA A 66 -8.86 12.35 3.23
CA ALA A 66 -10.04 11.50 3.11
C ALA A 66 -10.11 10.46 4.24
N ALA A 67 -8.99 9.86 4.63
CA ALA A 67 -8.92 8.91 5.73
C ALA A 67 -9.21 9.57 7.09
N ARG A 68 -8.63 10.75 7.35
CA ARG A 68 -8.91 11.53 8.57
C ARG A 68 -10.38 11.91 8.68
N GLU A 69 -10.95 12.36 7.56
CA GLU A 69 -12.37 12.71 7.49
C GLU A 69 -13.26 11.48 7.73
N TRP A 70 -12.92 10.35 7.11
CA TRP A 70 -13.62 9.09 7.32
C TRP A 70 -13.61 8.63 8.79
N LEU A 71 -12.48 8.78 9.49
CA LEU A 71 -12.40 8.44 10.92
C LEU A 71 -13.26 9.40 11.77
N ARG A 72 -13.34 10.68 11.39
CA ARG A 72 -14.07 11.71 12.13
C ARG A 72 -15.60 11.60 11.98
N THR A 73 -16.08 11.27 10.78
CA THR A 73 -17.52 11.30 10.46
C THR A 73 -18.13 9.93 10.16
N GLY A 74 -17.29 8.93 9.89
CA GLY A 74 -17.71 7.58 9.60
C GLY A 74 -18.13 6.78 10.83
N ASN A 75 -18.31 5.48 10.63
CA ASN A 75 -18.73 4.54 11.67
C ASN A 75 -17.57 3.98 12.50
N GLY A 76 -16.36 4.57 12.40
CA GLY A 76 -15.16 4.06 13.06
C GLY A 76 -14.65 2.71 12.53
N HIS A 77 -15.08 2.28 11.34
CA HIS A 77 -14.62 1.03 10.72
C HIS A 77 -13.98 1.28 9.35
N CYS A 78 -13.03 0.42 8.99
CA CYS A 78 -12.37 0.46 7.70
C CYS A 78 -13.39 0.15 6.58
N PRO A 79 -13.44 0.94 5.50
CA PRO A 79 -14.39 0.71 4.42
C PRO A 79 -14.12 -0.59 3.66
N MET A 80 -12.88 -1.08 3.66
CA MET A 80 -12.46 -2.28 2.91
C MET A 80 -12.62 -3.56 3.74
N THR A 81 -12.21 -3.53 5.01
CA THR A 81 -12.15 -4.74 5.85
C THR A 81 -13.24 -4.78 6.92
N ARG A 82 -13.96 -3.67 7.15
CA ARG A 82 -14.89 -3.48 8.27
C ARG A 82 -14.27 -3.73 9.65
N ARG A 83 -12.95 -3.73 9.77
CA ARG A 83 -12.27 -3.79 11.08
C ARG A 83 -12.38 -2.42 11.78
N PRO A 84 -12.45 -2.39 13.12
CA PRO A 84 -12.48 -1.13 13.86
C PRO A 84 -11.18 -0.36 13.63
N VAL A 85 -11.32 0.95 13.48
CA VAL A 85 -10.22 1.90 13.25
C VAL A 85 -10.18 2.87 14.40
N SER A 86 -8.99 3.02 14.98
CA SER A 86 -8.77 3.89 16.12
C SER A 86 -7.95 5.13 15.76
N ALA A 87 -7.09 5.02 14.74
CA ALA A 87 -6.26 6.13 14.28
C ALA A 87 -5.98 6.07 12.78
N VAL A 88 -5.54 7.21 12.23
CA VAL A 88 -4.98 7.33 10.89
C VAL A 88 -3.52 7.73 11.04
N ARG A 89 -2.61 7.00 10.38
CA ARG A 89 -1.19 7.35 10.31
C ARG A 89 -0.82 7.71 8.87
N GLU A 90 -0.12 8.83 8.71
CA GLU A 90 0.49 9.22 7.44
C GLU A 90 1.63 8.27 7.08
N VAL A 91 1.76 7.93 5.80
CA VAL A 91 2.88 7.14 5.31
C VAL A 91 4.04 8.11 5.03
N PRO A 92 5.18 7.99 5.72
CA PRO A 92 6.33 8.86 5.51
C PRO A 92 6.86 8.77 4.08
N ASP A 93 7.66 9.74 3.67
CA ASP A 93 8.34 9.69 2.37
C ASP A 93 9.59 8.82 2.49
N LEU A 94 9.65 7.72 1.72
CA LEU A 94 10.77 6.77 1.70
C LEU A 94 12.13 7.44 1.47
N SER A 95 12.18 8.56 0.75
CA SER A 95 13.43 9.28 0.49
C SER A 95 13.95 10.04 1.72
N LYS A 96 13.04 10.50 2.59
CA LYS A 96 13.32 11.37 3.75
C LYS A 96 13.39 10.59 5.06
N ASP A 97 12.44 9.68 5.27
CA ASP A 97 12.30 8.87 6.47
C ASP A 97 12.07 7.40 6.10
N PRO A 98 13.14 6.69 5.69
CA PRO A 98 13.04 5.30 5.25
C PRO A 98 12.67 4.35 6.40
N ASP A 99 13.09 4.64 7.64
CA ASP A 99 12.77 3.82 8.81
C ASP A 99 11.29 3.93 9.19
N GLY A 100 10.75 5.16 9.24
CA GLY A 100 9.33 5.36 9.48
C GLY A 100 8.48 4.78 8.34
N TRP A 101 8.93 4.91 7.08
CA TRP A 101 8.27 4.26 5.94
C TRP A 101 8.22 2.74 6.11
N PHE A 102 9.34 2.12 6.47
CA PHE A 102 9.43 0.68 6.68
C PHE A 102 8.41 0.21 7.73
N GLU A 103 8.35 0.90 8.87
CA GLU A 103 7.39 0.59 9.95
C GLU A 103 5.92 0.76 9.57
N VAL A 104 5.63 1.55 8.53
CA VAL A 104 4.26 1.75 8.03
C VAL A 104 3.90 0.73 6.97
N VAL A 105 4.86 0.33 6.15
CA VAL A 105 4.63 -0.60 5.05
C VAL A 105 4.60 -2.04 5.53
N ASP A 106 5.39 -2.39 6.54
CA ASP A 106 5.37 -3.68 7.25
C ASP A 106 3.99 -3.87 7.90
N LEU A 107 3.13 -4.65 7.24
CA LEU A 107 1.71 -4.81 7.60
C LEU A 107 1.54 -5.87 8.68
N ASP A 108 2.34 -6.95 8.62
CA ASP A 108 2.28 -8.03 9.59
C ASP A 108 3.24 -7.84 10.78
N GLY A 109 4.18 -6.91 10.68
CA GLY A 109 5.10 -6.52 11.76
C GLY A 109 6.22 -7.54 11.97
N ASP A 110 6.57 -8.31 10.94
CA ASP A 110 7.58 -9.36 11.02
C ASP A 110 9.02 -8.81 10.87
N GLY A 111 9.17 -7.50 10.62
CA GLY A 111 10.44 -6.81 10.53
C GLY A 111 11.12 -6.94 9.16
N LYS A 112 10.42 -7.46 8.15
CA LYS A 112 10.83 -7.52 6.74
C LYS A 112 9.67 -7.08 5.86
N LEU A 113 9.95 -6.69 4.62
CA LEU A 113 8.91 -6.30 3.67
C LEU A 113 8.72 -7.39 2.64
N SER A 114 7.56 -8.00 2.64
CA SER A 114 7.16 -8.89 1.56
C SER A 114 7.01 -8.12 0.24
N ARG A 115 7.08 -8.86 -0.87
CA ARG A 115 6.84 -8.31 -2.21
C ARG A 115 5.53 -7.56 -2.33
N ALA A 116 4.47 -8.09 -1.74
CA ALA A 116 3.15 -7.46 -1.82
C ALA A 116 3.15 -6.11 -1.10
N GLU A 117 3.73 -6.03 0.10
CA GLU A 117 3.77 -4.80 0.90
C GLU A 117 4.59 -3.71 0.21
N ALA A 118 5.80 -4.05 -0.22
CA ALA A 118 6.68 -3.12 -0.91
C ALA A 118 6.05 -2.60 -2.21
N ILE A 119 5.54 -3.49 -3.07
CA ILE A 119 4.94 -3.09 -4.34
C ILE A 119 3.68 -2.25 -4.12
N SER A 120 2.79 -2.65 -3.22
CA SER A 120 1.58 -1.88 -2.92
C SER A 120 1.89 -0.48 -2.38
N ALA A 121 2.92 -0.34 -1.55
CA ALA A 121 3.36 0.97 -1.06
C ALA A 121 3.93 1.87 -2.17
N LEU A 122 4.76 1.30 -3.06
CA LEU A 122 5.34 2.03 -4.18
C LEU A 122 4.26 2.52 -5.16
N LYS A 123 3.28 1.68 -5.47
CA LYS A 123 2.13 2.06 -6.30
C LYS A 123 1.34 3.21 -5.68
N ALA A 124 1.15 3.19 -4.37
CA ALA A 124 0.41 4.24 -3.68
C ALA A 124 1.14 5.59 -3.69
N GLN A 125 2.46 5.60 -3.49
CA GLN A 125 3.21 6.85 -3.31
C GLN A 125 3.82 7.41 -4.58
N LEU A 126 4.02 6.61 -5.62
CA LEU A 126 4.83 7.00 -6.78
C LEU A 126 4.01 6.96 -8.07
N PRO A 127 4.20 7.93 -8.99
CA PRO A 127 3.62 7.87 -10.34
C PRO A 127 4.42 6.91 -11.23
N LEU A 128 4.56 5.65 -10.80
CA LEU A 128 5.28 4.60 -11.53
C LEU A 128 4.36 3.85 -12.51
N ASP A 129 4.97 3.13 -13.44
CA ASP A 129 4.25 2.18 -14.28
C ASP A 129 3.80 0.98 -13.42
N ASN A 130 2.52 1.01 -13.03
CA ASN A 130 1.89 -0.05 -12.24
C ASN A 130 2.00 -1.42 -12.92
N ALA A 131 2.07 -1.49 -14.26
CA ALA A 131 2.20 -2.75 -14.98
C ALA A 131 3.60 -3.38 -14.79
N ALA A 132 4.65 -2.55 -14.79
CA ALA A 132 6.00 -3.01 -14.50
C ALA A 132 6.14 -3.49 -13.04
N LEU A 133 5.49 -2.79 -12.10
CA LEU A 133 5.44 -3.20 -10.70
C LEU A 133 4.63 -4.50 -10.50
N ASP A 134 3.52 -4.69 -11.22
CA ASP A 134 2.77 -5.95 -11.22
C ASP A 134 3.58 -7.12 -11.79
N ALA A 135 4.36 -6.88 -12.86
CA ALA A 135 5.27 -7.89 -13.39
C ALA A 135 6.32 -8.31 -12.34
N ALA A 136 6.90 -7.35 -11.61
CA ALA A 136 7.83 -7.61 -10.53
C ALA A 136 7.20 -8.33 -9.32
N LEU A 137 5.90 -8.12 -9.07
CA LEU A 137 5.17 -8.84 -8.04
C LEU A 137 4.96 -10.31 -8.41
N VAL A 138 4.66 -10.59 -9.68
CA VAL A 138 4.36 -11.95 -10.18
C VAL A 138 5.64 -12.76 -10.42
N ASP A 139 6.70 -12.14 -10.93
CA ASP A 139 7.97 -12.81 -11.24
C ASP A 139 9.02 -12.60 -10.12
N PRO A 140 9.32 -13.63 -9.30
CA PRO A 140 10.35 -13.55 -8.28
C PRO A 140 11.76 -13.32 -8.85
N GLN A 141 11.97 -13.66 -10.14
CA GLN A 141 13.27 -13.49 -10.80
C GLN A 141 13.40 -12.14 -11.49
N HIS A 142 12.41 -11.25 -11.34
CA HIS A 142 12.44 -9.93 -11.93
C HIS A 142 13.68 -9.16 -11.45
N THR A 143 14.44 -8.60 -12.41
CA THR A 143 15.76 -8.00 -12.17
C THR A 143 15.71 -6.88 -11.12
N MET A 144 14.63 -6.10 -11.09
CA MET A 144 14.43 -5.07 -10.07
C MET A 144 14.36 -5.65 -8.65
N TRP A 145 13.58 -6.72 -8.46
CA TRP A 145 13.40 -7.31 -7.14
C TRP A 145 14.71 -7.88 -6.61
N ARG A 146 15.45 -8.64 -7.43
CA ARG A 146 16.79 -9.16 -7.08
C ARG A 146 17.83 -8.09 -6.74
N THR A 147 17.60 -6.86 -7.19
CA THR A 147 18.49 -5.75 -6.84
C THR A 147 18.18 -5.22 -5.44
N TRP A 148 16.94 -5.34 -4.99
CA TRP A 148 16.49 -4.88 -3.67
C TRP A 148 16.59 -5.96 -2.60
N ASP A 149 16.37 -7.22 -2.97
CA ASP A 149 16.49 -8.43 -2.16
C ASP A 149 17.82 -9.10 -2.54
N ALA A 150 18.89 -8.63 -1.91
CA ALA A 150 20.27 -8.94 -2.28
C ALA A 150 20.68 -10.33 -1.78
N ASP A 151 20.10 -10.77 -0.66
CA ASP A 151 20.32 -12.10 -0.11
C ASP A 151 19.42 -13.18 -0.75
N GLY A 152 18.37 -12.78 -1.47
CA GLY A 152 17.45 -13.68 -2.16
C GLY A 152 16.48 -14.38 -1.21
N SER A 153 16.25 -13.81 -0.03
CA SER A 153 15.31 -14.32 0.98
C SER A 153 13.85 -14.25 0.53
N GLY A 154 13.55 -13.43 -0.49
CA GLY A 154 12.21 -13.20 -1.02
C GLY A 154 11.47 -12.05 -0.33
N SER A 155 12.12 -11.35 0.59
CA SER A 155 11.64 -10.17 1.33
C SER A 155 12.75 -9.12 1.39
N ILE A 156 12.41 -7.87 1.71
CA ILE A 156 13.40 -6.79 1.85
C ILE A 156 13.59 -6.49 3.34
N GLU A 157 14.80 -6.70 3.84
CA GLU A 157 15.17 -6.28 5.19
C GLU A 157 15.52 -4.78 5.24
N ARG A 158 15.54 -4.20 6.45
CA ARG A 158 15.92 -2.78 6.63
C ARG A 158 17.30 -2.45 6.06
N SER A 159 18.26 -3.35 6.26
CA SER A 159 19.63 -3.26 5.75
C SER A 159 19.66 -3.19 4.22
N GLU A 160 18.81 -3.99 3.56
CA GLU A 160 18.70 -4.06 2.11
C GLU A 160 17.94 -2.88 1.51
N LEU A 161 16.90 -2.39 2.21
CA LEU A 161 16.16 -1.20 1.81
C LEU A 161 17.09 0.03 1.71
N LEU A 162 18.01 0.17 2.66
CA LEU A 162 18.98 1.26 2.77
C LEU A 162 20.28 1.02 1.99
N ALA A 163 20.46 -0.15 1.38
CA ALA A 163 21.66 -0.46 0.62
C ALA A 163 21.87 0.56 -0.53
N PRO A 164 23.11 0.75 -1.01
CA PRO A 164 23.41 1.73 -2.07
C PRO A 164 22.58 1.55 -3.36
N ASN A 165 22.17 0.30 -3.65
CA ASN A 165 21.29 -0.03 -4.77
C ASN A 165 19.90 -0.52 -4.32
N GLY A 166 19.60 -0.38 -3.04
CA GLY A 166 18.35 -0.78 -2.41
C GLY A 166 17.15 0.04 -2.87
N LEU A 167 15.99 -0.31 -2.33
CA LEU A 167 14.72 0.28 -2.72
C LEU A 167 14.68 1.79 -2.51
N ALA A 168 15.21 2.30 -1.39
CA ALA A 168 15.22 3.75 -1.12
C ALA A 168 16.06 4.52 -2.16
N ALA A 169 17.20 3.97 -2.58
CA ALA A 169 18.03 4.55 -3.63
C ALA A 169 17.34 4.52 -5.00
N TYR A 170 16.62 3.45 -5.32
CA TYR A 170 15.79 3.38 -6.52
C TYR A 170 14.70 4.45 -6.56
N VAL A 171 13.99 4.65 -5.44
CA VAL A 171 12.90 5.63 -5.35
C VAL A 171 13.43 7.04 -5.47
N ARG A 172 14.54 7.39 -4.80
CA ARG A 172 15.20 8.71 -4.95
C ARG A 172 15.53 9.00 -6.41
N ARG A 173 16.21 8.07 -7.10
CA ARG A 173 16.57 8.23 -8.52
C ARG A 173 15.34 8.39 -9.41
N THR A 174 14.27 7.66 -9.13
CA THR A 174 13.04 7.76 -9.93
C THR A 174 12.33 9.10 -9.73
N PHE A 175 12.28 9.62 -8.49
CA PHE A 175 11.75 10.95 -8.22
C PHE A 175 12.57 12.06 -8.89
N GLU A 176 13.90 12.00 -8.79
CA GLU A 176 14.80 12.96 -9.45
C GLU A 176 14.59 12.95 -10.97
N ALA A 177 14.50 11.76 -11.57
CA ALA A 177 14.23 11.62 -13.00
C ALA A 177 12.84 12.14 -13.41
N ALA A 178 11.81 11.90 -12.58
CA ALA A 178 10.45 12.36 -12.85
C ALA A 178 10.32 13.89 -12.76
N GLN A 179 10.97 14.51 -11.76
CA GLN A 179 11.04 15.98 -11.63
C GLN A 179 11.80 16.61 -12.80
N ASN A 180 12.86 15.96 -13.28
CA ASN A 180 13.64 16.47 -14.41
C ASN A 180 12.89 16.34 -15.75
N LYS A 181 12.00 15.34 -15.89
CA LYS A 181 11.21 15.12 -17.12
C LYS A 181 10.01 16.08 -17.25
N THR A 182 9.56 16.68 -16.16
CA THR A 182 8.50 17.71 -16.16
C THR A 182 9.01 19.12 -16.46
N ALA A 183 10.34 19.32 -16.45
CA ALA A 183 10.99 20.52 -16.97
C ALA A 183 10.97 20.50 -18.51
N ILE A 184 9.79 20.68 -19.10
CA ILE A 184 9.64 20.97 -20.53
C ILE A 184 10.37 22.30 -20.78
N PRO A 185 11.40 22.36 -21.65
CA PRO A 185 11.98 23.64 -22.08
C PRO A 185 10.88 24.45 -22.76
N ASP A 186 10.59 25.62 -22.23
CA ASP A 186 9.59 26.52 -22.77
C ASP A 186 10.01 26.96 -24.18
N MET A 187 9.36 26.42 -25.20
CA MET A 187 9.65 26.74 -26.61
C MET A 187 9.16 28.16 -27.00
N ARG A 188 8.66 28.97 -26.05
CA ARG A 188 8.18 30.33 -26.30
C ARG A 188 9.20 31.44 -25.99
N THR A 189 10.37 31.15 -25.45
CA THR A 189 11.36 32.18 -25.11
C THR A 189 12.40 32.51 -26.19
N ASP A 190 12.44 31.80 -27.32
CA ASP A 190 13.40 32.07 -28.42
C ASP A 190 12.72 32.58 -29.72
N LYS A 191 11.74 33.48 -29.57
CA LYS A 191 11.29 34.34 -30.68
C LYS A 191 10.98 35.76 -30.19
N ALA A 192 12.01 36.45 -29.70
CA ALA A 192 11.99 37.90 -29.61
C ALA A 192 13.42 38.47 -29.65
N GLY A 193 13.75 39.17 -30.74
CA GLY A 193 14.78 40.22 -30.78
C GLY A 193 16.12 39.81 -31.32
#